data_AF-A0A529XPK2-F1
#
_entry.id   AF-A0A529XPK2-F1
#
_cell.length_a   1.000
_cell.length_b   1.000
_cell.length_c   1.000
_cell.angle_alpha   90.00
_cell.angle_beta   90.00
_cell.angle_gamma   90.00
#
_symmetry.space_group_name_H-M   'P 1'
#
loop_
_entity.id
_entity.type
_entity.pdbx_description
1 polymer ?
#
loop_
_entity_poly.entity_id
_entity_poly.type
_entity_poly.pdbx_seq_one_letter_code
_entity_poly.pdbx_strand_id
1 'polypeptide(L)'
;NMPTYPQWEATVLEATYEQVDYISLHMYFENYEKNTAEYLALPAKLDRYIGTVAGIIDYVKAKSRSKRDVKISFDEWNVWYHQRKQDAERMRGWD
;
A
#
# COMPACT_ATOMS: atom_id res chain seq x y z
N ASN A 1 -5.44 -7.56 -8.07
CA ASN A 1 -5.42 -6.30 -8.85
C ASN A 1 -5.95 -5.17 -8.00
N MET A 2 -5.22 -4.06 -7.92
CA MET A 2 -5.68 -2.79 -7.35
C MET A 2 -6.12 -1.89 -8.52
N PRO A 3 -7.40 -1.92 -8.95
CA PRO A 3 -7.82 -1.34 -10.22
C PRO A 3 -7.65 0.18 -10.30
N THR A 4 -7.63 0.85 -9.15
CA THR A 4 -7.46 2.30 -9.03
C THR A 4 -6.03 2.72 -8.71
N TYR A 5 -5.09 1.78 -8.56
CA TYR A 5 -3.70 2.10 -8.29
C TYR A 5 -3.00 2.59 -9.58
N PRO A 6 -2.19 3.67 -9.53
CA PRO A 6 -1.92 4.53 -8.37
C PRO A 6 -2.76 5.83 -8.36
N GLN A 7 -3.84 5.87 -9.14
CA GLN A 7 -4.72 7.03 -9.29
C GLN A 7 -5.46 7.40 -8.00
N TRP A 8 -5.78 6.41 -7.16
CA TRP A 8 -6.43 6.61 -5.87
C TRP A 8 -5.61 7.54 -4.97
N GLU A 9 -4.33 7.23 -4.82
CA GLU A 9 -3.40 8.00 -3.99
C GLU A 9 -3.30 9.45 -4.49
N ALA A 10 -3.19 9.65 -5.81
CA ALA A 10 -3.14 10.98 -6.40
C ALA A 10 -4.43 11.76 -6.12
N THR A 11 -5.60 11.18 -6.39
CA THR A 11 -6.90 11.86 -6.22
C THR A 11 -7.17 12.22 -4.76
N VAL A 12 -6.89 11.32 -3.82
CA VAL A 12 -7.11 11.60 -2.39
C VAL A 12 -6.16 12.67 -1.90
N LEU A 13 -4.86 12.56 -2.21
CA LEU A 13 -3.87 13.56 -1.80
C LEU A 13 -4.16 14.93 -2.40
N GLU A 14 -4.60 15.02 -3.66
CA GLU A 14 -4.99 16.30 -4.26
C GLU A 14 -6.13 16.99 -3.50
N ALA A 15 -7.04 16.22 -2.91
CA ALA A 15 -8.14 16.75 -2.12
C ALA A 15 -7.76 17.06 -0.66
N THR A 16 -6.72 16.41 -0.11
CA THR A 16 -6.46 16.41 1.35
C THR A 16 -5.04 16.83 1.77
N TYR A 17 -4.17 17.21 0.84
CA TYR A 17 -2.73 17.40 1.10
C TYR A 17 -2.41 18.32 2.30
N GLU A 18 -3.22 19.37 2.51
CA GLU A 18 -3.00 20.35 3.59
C GLU A 18 -3.54 19.91 4.96
N GLN A 19 -4.38 18.86 4.97
CA GLN A 19 -5.10 18.39 6.16
C GLN A 19 -4.53 17.08 6.73
N VAL A 20 -3.63 16.41 6.02
CA VAL A 20 -3.09 15.10 6.42
C VAL A 20 -1.57 15.13 6.55
N ASP A 21 -1.05 14.20 7.34
CA ASP A 21 0.39 14.01 7.55
C ASP A 21 0.92 12.73 6.90
N TYR A 22 0.05 11.75 6.67
CA TYR A 22 0.42 10.44 6.16
C TYR A 22 -0.59 9.91 5.13
N ILE A 23 -0.10 9.12 4.19
CA ILE A 23 -0.91 8.22 3.37
C ILE A 23 -0.55 6.77 3.71
N SER A 24 -1.55 5.90 3.84
CA SER A 24 -1.33 4.49 4.16
C SER A 24 -0.84 3.69 2.96
N LEU A 25 -0.14 2.59 3.24
CA LEU A 25 0.32 1.62 2.25
C LEU A 25 0.07 0.22 2.81
N HIS A 26 -0.44 -0.69 2.00
CA HIS A 26 -0.87 -2.01 2.45
C HIS A 26 -0.31 -3.09 1.51
N MET A 27 0.47 -4.04 2.03
CA MET A 27 1.01 -5.11 1.19
C MET A 27 1.24 -6.39 1.98
N TYR A 28 0.63 -7.48 1.50
CA TYR A 28 0.83 -8.83 2.04
C TYR A 28 1.55 -9.73 1.04
N PHE A 29 2.43 -10.58 1.54
CA PHE A 29 3.18 -11.56 0.76
C PHE A 29 2.59 -12.96 0.91
N GLU A 30 2.55 -13.71 -0.18
CA GLU A 30 2.00 -15.07 -0.23
C GLU A 30 2.85 -16.00 -1.09
N ASN A 31 2.81 -17.30 -0.78
CA ASN A 31 3.55 -18.32 -1.51
C ASN A 31 2.73 -19.62 -1.67
N TYR A 32 1.52 -19.53 -2.23
CA TYR A 32 0.70 -20.70 -2.51
C TYR A 32 1.33 -21.62 -3.58
N GLU A 33 2.11 -21.04 -4.49
CA GLU A 33 2.80 -21.73 -5.58
C GLU A 33 4.03 -22.52 -5.13
N LYS A 34 4.47 -22.33 -3.88
CA LYS A 34 5.68 -22.95 -3.30
C LYS A 34 6.95 -22.64 -4.09
N ASN A 35 7.01 -21.47 -4.73
CA ASN A 35 8.18 -20.98 -5.45
C ASN A 35 9.01 -20.05 -4.55
N THR A 36 10.03 -20.61 -3.89
CA THR A 36 10.85 -19.87 -2.91
C THR A 36 11.64 -18.73 -3.55
N ALA A 37 12.17 -18.91 -4.76
CA ALA A 37 12.98 -17.88 -5.42
C ALA A 37 12.13 -16.64 -5.75
N GLU A 38 10.93 -16.84 -6.29
CA GLU A 38 10.00 -15.76 -6.58
C GLU A 38 9.48 -15.10 -5.30
N TYR A 39 9.11 -15.90 -4.30
CA TYR A 39 8.63 -15.39 -3.02
C TYR A 39 9.64 -14.47 -2.34
N LEU A 40 10.93 -14.85 -2.34
CA LEU A 40 12.01 -14.03 -1.79
C LEU A 40 12.35 -12.80 -2.66
N ALA A 41 11.88 -12.75 -3.91
CA ALA A 41 12.02 -11.60 -4.79
C ALA A 41 10.88 -10.57 -4.63
N LEU A 42 9.78 -10.91 -3.94
CA LEU A 42 8.64 -10.01 -3.74
C LEU A 42 8.97 -8.66 -3.06
N PRO A 43 9.99 -8.52 -2.19
CA PRO A 43 10.40 -7.21 -1.68
C PRO A 43 10.75 -6.20 -2.79
N ALA A 44 11.23 -6.64 -3.96
CA ALA A 44 11.47 -5.75 -5.09
C ALA A 44 10.17 -5.13 -5.65
N LYS A 45 9.03 -5.81 -5.47
CA LYS A 45 7.71 -5.25 -5.81
C LYS A 45 7.26 -4.22 -4.78
N LEU A 46 7.54 -4.44 -3.50
CA LEU A 46 7.29 -3.46 -2.43
C LEU A 46 8.11 -2.19 -2.66
N ASP A 47 9.39 -2.31 -3.01
CA ASP A 47 10.26 -1.17 -3.31
C ASP A 47 9.68 -0.28 -4.42
N ARG A 48 9.23 -0.88 -5.53
CA ARG A 48 8.54 -0.16 -6.61
C ARG A 48 7.22 0.49 -6.16
N TYR A 49 6.47 -0.16 -5.27
CA TYR A 49 5.23 0.40 -4.73
C TYR A 49 5.51 1.64 -3.87
N ILE A 50 6.46 1.56 -2.93
CA ILE A 50 6.89 2.69 -2.11
C ILE A 50 7.37 3.84 -3.00
N GLY A 51 8.21 3.56 -4.00
CA GLY A 51 8.71 4.57 -4.93
C GLY A 51 7.60 5.25 -5.74
N THR A 52 6.57 4.50 -6.15
CA THR A 52 5.42 5.07 -6.88
C THR A 52 4.60 6.01 -6.00
N VAL A 53 4.28 5.59 -4.76
CA VAL A 53 3.52 6.44 -3.82
C VAL A 53 4.34 7.67 -3.41
N ALA A 54 5.65 7.53 -3.18
CA ALA A 54 6.53 8.66 -2.93
C ALA A 54 6.54 9.67 -4.09
N GLY A 55 6.61 9.20 -5.33
CA GLY A 55 6.54 10.07 -6.51
C GLY A 55 5.20 10.81 -6.64
N ILE A 56 4.09 10.19 -6.20
CA ILE A 56 2.78 10.86 -6.15
C ILE A 56 2.74 11.93 -5.07
N ILE A 57 3.27 11.64 -3.88
CA ILE A 57 3.40 12.64 -2.81
C ILE A 57 4.16 13.86 -3.33
N ASP A 58 5.30 13.65 -4.00
CA ASP A 58 6.11 14.73 -4.57
C ASP A 58 5.36 15.50 -5.67
N TYR A 59 4.67 14.79 -6.56
CA TYR A 59 3.83 15.40 -7.59
C TYR A 59 2.76 16.31 -7.00
N VAL A 60 1.99 15.82 -6.02
CA VAL A 60 0.89 16.59 -5.43
C VAL A 60 1.45 17.74 -4.59
N LYS A 61 2.57 17.55 -3.88
CA LYS A 61 3.28 18.63 -3.17
C LYS A 61 3.63 19.78 -4.10
N ALA A 62 4.24 19.45 -5.25
CA ALA A 62 4.65 20.43 -6.24
C ALA A 62 3.44 21.15 -6.85
N LYS A 63 2.37 20.40 -7.14
CA LYS A 63 1.11 20.92 -7.68
C LYS A 63 0.42 21.90 -6.72
N SER A 64 0.33 21.56 -5.43
CA SER A 64 -0.28 22.39 -4.39
C SER A 64 0.63 23.53 -3.91
N ARG A 65 1.93 23.48 -4.24
CA ARG A 65 2.98 24.38 -3.73
C ARG A 65 3.07 24.34 -2.20
N SER A 66 2.70 23.22 -1.61
CA SER A 66 2.73 23.05 -0.17
C SER A 66 4.16 23.08 0.37
N LYS A 67 4.30 23.61 1.58
CA LYS A 67 5.53 23.47 2.38
C LYS A 67 5.48 22.25 3.30
N ARG A 68 4.32 21.59 3.43
CA ARG A 68 4.17 20.38 4.24
C ARG A 68 4.77 19.18 3.52
N ASP A 69 5.16 18.20 4.31
CA ASP A 69 5.70 16.94 3.82
C ASP A 69 4.81 15.79 4.28
N VAL A 70 3.86 15.39 3.44
CA VAL A 70 3.12 14.13 3.66
C VAL A 70 4.10 12.96 3.57
N LYS A 71 4.00 12.00 4.48
CA LYS A 71 4.85 10.80 4.53
C LYS A 71 4.04 9.52 4.28
N ILE A 72 4.74 8.40 4.13
CA ILE A 72 4.10 7.09 3.99
C ILE A 72 3.98 6.45 5.38
N SER A 73 2.79 5.97 5.71
CA SER A 73 2.52 5.07 6.83
C SER A 73 2.36 3.66 6.28
N PHE A 74 3.34 2.78 6.50
CA PHE A 74 3.21 1.37 6.12
C PHE A 74 2.57 0.58 7.27
N ASP A 75 1.27 0.75 7.44
CA ASP A 75 0.50 0.29 8.61
C ASP A 75 -0.03 -1.14 8.49
N GLU A 76 -0.10 -1.68 7.28
CA GLU A 76 -0.44 -3.09 7.05
C GLU A 76 0.59 -3.80 6.17
N TRP A 77 1.43 -4.62 6.80
CA TRP A 77 2.41 -5.44 6.11
C TRP A 77 2.69 -6.74 6.84
N ASN A 78 2.67 -7.86 6.10
CA ASN A 78 3.19 -9.13 6.59
C ASN A 78 3.20 -10.21 5.50
N VAL A 79 3.72 -11.37 5.84
CA VAL A 79 3.41 -12.63 5.17
C VAL A 79 2.05 -13.11 5.69
N TRP A 80 1.07 -13.31 4.80
CA TRP A 80 -0.26 -13.80 5.21
C TRP A 80 -0.90 -14.67 4.14
N TYR A 81 -0.72 -15.99 4.27
CA TYR A 81 -1.28 -16.95 3.33
C TYR A 81 -1.60 -18.34 3.91
N HIS A 82 -0.97 -18.77 5.02
CA HIS A 82 -1.17 -20.12 5.56
C HIS A 82 -2.60 -20.42 6.02
N GLN A 83 -3.27 -19.47 6.67
CA GLN A 83 -4.64 -19.64 7.18
C GLN A 83 -5.62 -18.59 6.66
N ARG A 84 -5.26 -17.84 5.60
CA ARG A 84 -6.05 -16.69 5.13
C ARG A 84 -7.51 -17.01 4.82
N LYS A 85 -7.79 -18.21 4.30
CA LYS A 85 -9.16 -18.68 4.06
C LYS A 85 -9.92 -18.93 5.38
N GLN A 86 -9.26 -19.57 6.35
CA GLN A 86 -9.85 -19.87 7.66
C GLN A 86 -10.05 -18.58 8.47
N ASP A 87 -9.13 -17.63 8.38
CA ASP A 87 -9.26 -16.30 8.99
C ASP A 87 -10.49 -15.57 8.42
N ALA A 88 -10.67 -15.60 7.09
CA ALA A 88 -11.84 -15.01 6.44
C ALA A 88 -13.16 -15.69 6.84
N GLU A 89 -13.17 -17.01 7.04
CA GLU A 89 -14.34 -17.75 7.53
C GLU A 89 -14.67 -17.36 8.98
N ARG A 90 -13.66 -17.30 9.87
CA ARG A 90 -13.84 -16.87 11.26
C ARG A 90 -14.38 -15.44 11.35
N MET A 91 -13.84 -14.51 10.55
CA MET A 91 -14.31 -13.12 10.51
C MET A 91 -15.77 -12.99 10.07
N ARG A 92 -16.24 -13.85 9.15
CA ARG A 92 -17.64 -13.85 8.69
C ARG A 92 -18.62 -14.41 9.72
N GLY A 93 -18.17 -15.29 10.59
CA GLY A 93 -18.99 -15.90 11.64
C GLY A 93 -18.86 -15.21 13.00
N TRP A 94 -18.33 -13.99 13.04
CA TRP A 94 -18.02 -13.28 14.29
C TRP A 94 -19.18 -12.43 14.84
N ASP A 95 -20.39 -12.67 14.35
CA ASP A 95 -21.65 -12.14 14.93
C ASP A 95 -22.04 -12.92 16.21
#